data_AF-A0A328D876-F1
#
_entry.id   AF-A0A328D876-F1
#
_cell.length_a   1.000
_cell.length_b   1.000
_cell.length_c   1.000
_cell.angle_alpha   90.00
_cell.angle_beta   90.00
_cell.angle_gamma   90.00
#
_symmetry.space_group_name_H-M   'P 1'
#
loop_
_entity.id
_entity.type
_entity.pdbx_description
1 polymer ?
#
loop_
_entity_poly.entity_id
_entity_poly.type
_entity_poly.pdbx_seq_one_letter_code
_entity_poly.pdbx_strand_id
1 'polypeptide(L)'
;MPAKCSEKFPNQREVHMACGIFDQSAKTDVVIWNMMISGLNKCKRFRVSKQLFFEMEEKGIVPTVVTLVSSLSAFSELSDLDSGQRVHQYVKDCKVESTLILDNALMDMYACCGEIDSALEIFHGMKLRDVISWTSIIKGFISSAQMDSARTYFDNMPERDSVSWTAMIDGYAKENRFKDVLALFHQMLAENVKPDEFTIVSVLTACAHLGALELGEWVRTYIDKNSIKFDLYLANTLINMYFKCGEVEKGVLMFNCMPQRDKFTWTTVIVGLAVNGHGQEALDVYSQMLRSSEKPDDVTYVGVLCACTHTGMVEEGWKFFTTMKSQYGIEPNVTHYGCLVDLLGRAGRLNEALKVINNMPMKPNSVVWGALLAACRVHKDAEMAEMAANQLLRLEPANGAVYVLLCNTYASCNKWENLCLLRRRMMDEGITKTPGCSVIEMNGFVHEFVGGDQSHLQLRGIYSTLNEVIKHLKKLAGYVPDTSEVSLDIREEEREKSVLGHSEKLAVGFGLMSSSPGVTIRIVKNLRMCIDCHRFANPCGDMPFLNHFMGLIPIMGMHDAPHCMANSEGIVHPETESGAQKVSEEVL
;
A
#
# COMPACT_ATOMS: atom_id res chain seq x y z
N MET A 1 -17.48 -31.85 30.34
CA MET A 1 -16.37 -31.71 29.38
C MET A 1 -16.72 -32.47 28.11
N PRO A 2 -16.86 -31.78 26.96
CA PRO A 2 -16.54 -32.36 25.66
C PRO A 2 -15.27 -31.68 25.12
N ALA A 3 -14.29 -32.50 24.75
CA ALA A 3 -13.04 -32.06 24.16
C ALA A 3 -13.30 -31.53 22.74
N LYS A 4 -12.88 -30.29 22.49
CA LYS A 4 -12.84 -29.67 21.17
C LYS A 4 -11.94 -30.52 20.26
N CYS A 5 -12.51 -31.01 19.15
CA CYS A 5 -11.78 -31.52 18.01
C CYS A 5 -11.08 -30.32 17.37
N SER A 6 -9.81 -30.08 17.73
CA SER A 6 -8.95 -29.20 16.95
C SER A 6 -8.53 -29.98 15.70
N GLU A 7 -8.89 -29.44 14.53
CA GLU A 7 -8.35 -29.86 13.24
C GLU A 7 -6.82 -29.71 13.28
N LYS A 8 -6.13 -30.78 13.63
CA LYS A 8 -4.69 -30.89 13.41
C LYS A 8 -4.48 -31.14 11.92
N PHE A 9 -3.74 -30.24 11.27
CA PHE A 9 -3.19 -30.47 9.94
C PHE A 9 -2.50 -31.84 9.88
N PRO A 10 -2.79 -32.70 8.89
CA PRO A 10 -2.13 -33.98 8.78
C PRO A 10 -0.63 -33.78 8.59
N ASN A 11 0.19 -34.44 9.40
CA ASN A 11 1.64 -34.35 9.26
C ASN A 11 2.08 -34.99 7.93
N GLN A 12 3.20 -34.54 7.36
CA GLN A 12 3.76 -35.06 6.10
C GLN A 12 3.92 -36.60 6.08
N ARG A 13 4.15 -37.20 7.25
CA ARG A 13 4.21 -38.65 7.48
C ARG A 13 2.87 -39.36 7.28
N GLU A 14 1.78 -38.74 7.71
CA GLU A 14 0.41 -39.29 7.61
C GLU A 14 -0.07 -39.29 6.16
N VAL A 15 0.29 -38.25 5.40
CA VAL A 15 0.02 -38.18 3.95
C VAL A 15 0.79 -39.25 3.18
N HIS A 16 2.07 -39.46 3.49
CA HIS A 16 2.86 -40.53 2.87
C HIS A 16 2.32 -41.92 3.22
N MET A 17 1.86 -42.13 4.45
CA MET A 17 1.24 -43.39 4.87
C MET A 17 -0.11 -43.60 4.15
N ALA A 18 -0.94 -42.55 4.02
CA ALA A 18 -2.19 -42.61 3.29
C ALA A 18 -1.98 -42.91 1.80
N CYS A 19 -0.96 -42.31 1.15
CA CYS A 19 -0.59 -42.65 -0.23
C CYS A 19 -0.11 -44.12 -0.35
N GLY A 20 0.69 -44.59 0.61
CA GLY A 20 1.14 -45.98 0.63
C GLY A 20 0.01 -47.00 0.84
N ILE A 21 -0.97 -46.70 1.70
CA ILE A 21 -2.17 -47.52 1.90
C ILE A 21 -3.04 -47.48 0.65
N PHE A 22 -3.18 -46.32 0.02
CA PHE A 22 -3.93 -46.18 -1.23
C PHE A 22 -3.34 -47.03 -2.36
N ASP A 23 -2.01 -47.05 -2.48
CA ASP A 23 -1.30 -47.87 -3.45
C ASP A 23 -1.44 -49.38 -3.21
N GLN A 24 -1.66 -49.79 -1.96
CA GLN A 24 -1.90 -51.18 -1.56
C GLN A 24 -3.38 -51.59 -1.57
N SER A 25 -4.30 -50.63 -1.67
CA SER A 25 -5.74 -50.88 -1.67
C SER A 25 -6.25 -51.38 -3.04
N ALA A 26 -7.35 -52.14 -3.05
CA ALA A 26 -8.02 -52.51 -4.30
C ALA A 26 -8.68 -51.24 -4.90
N LYS A 27 -7.94 -50.51 -5.75
CA LYS A 27 -8.25 -49.20 -6.37
C LYS A 27 -9.50 -49.18 -7.29
N THR A 28 -10.60 -49.80 -6.88
CA THR A 28 -11.83 -50.00 -7.66
C THR A 28 -12.98 -49.09 -7.19
N ASP A 29 -12.91 -48.56 -5.96
CA ASP A 29 -13.97 -47.73 -5.38
C ASP A 29 -13.68 -46.24 -5.54
N VAL A 30 -14.61 -45.52 -6.18
CA VAL A 30 -14.59 -44.05 -6.40
C VAL A 30 -14.44 -43.27 -5.10
N VAL A 31 -14.98 -43.78 -3.98
CA VAL A 31 -14.92 -43.09 -2.68
C VAL A 31 -13.48 -42.96 -2.19
N ILE A 32 -12.65 -43.98 -2.42
CA ILE A 32 -11.25 -43.98 -2.00
C ILE A 32 -10.46 -42.95 -2.80
N TRP A 33 -10.69 -42.87 -4.11
CA TRP A 33 -10.10 -41.85 -4.98
C TRP A 33 -10.49 -40.44 -4.53
N ASN A 34 -11.78 -40.19 -4.26
CA ASN A 34 -12.28 -38.89 -3.81
C ASN A 34 -11.66 -38.46 -2.48
N MET A 35 -11.55 -39.40 -1.54
CA MET A 35 -10.92 -39.14 -0.24
C MET A 35 -9.45 -38.75 -0.39
N MET A 36 -8.72 -39.43 -1.28
CA MET A 36 -7.32 -39.11 -1.55
C MET A 36 -7.12 -37.78 -2.25
N ILE A 37 -7.88 -37.51 -3.32
CA ILE A 37 -7.81 -36.23 -4.07
C ILE A 37 -8.15 -35.06 -3.13
N SER A 38 -9.26 -35.16 -2.39
CA SER A 38 -9.67 -34.14 -1.42
C SER A 38 -8.64 -33.97 -0.29
N GLY A 39 -8.11 -35.07 0.25
CA GLY A 39 -7.07 -35.04 1.29
C GLY A 39 -5.77 -34.41 0.82
N LEU A 40 -5.33 -34.69 -0.41
CA LEU A 40 -4.12 -34.09 -0.99
C LEU A 40 -4.28 -32.59 -1.22
N ASN A 41 -5.46 -32.14 -1.63
CA ASN A 41 -5.77 -30.71 -1.77
C ASN A 41 -5.69 -29.99 -0.43
N LYS A 42 -6.26 -30.57 0.63
CA LYS A 42 -6.14 -30.02 2.00
C LYS A 42 -4.68 -29.89 2.45
N CYS A 43 -3.82 -30.79 1.98
CA CYS A 43 -2.37 -30.76 2.23
C CYS A 43 -1.58 -29.92 1.22
N LYS A 44 -2.25 -29.12 0.37
CA LYS A 44 -1.64 -28.27 -0.68
C LYS A 44 -0.73 -29.02 -1.66
N ARG A 45 -0.99 -30.33 -1.88
CA ARG A 45 -0.26 -31.18 -2.84
C ARG A 45 -1.00 -31.30 -4.17
N PHE A 46 -1.34 -30.15 -4.77
CA PHE A 46 -2.18 -30.06 -5.96
C PHE A 46 -1.64 -30.84 -7.17
N ARG A 47 -0.32 -30.88 -7.37
CA ARG A 47 0.30 -31.65 -8.47
C ARG A 47 0.04 -33.15 -8.37
N VAL A 48 0.09 -33.71 -7.16
CA VAL A 48 -0.16 -35.15 -6.93
C VAL A 48 -1.66 -35.44 -7.04
N SER A 49 -2.49 -34.53 -6.55
CA SER A 49 -3.94 -34.59 -6.71
C SER A 49 -4.34 -34.65 -8.20
N LYS A 50 -3.75 -33.78 -9.02
CA LYS A 50 -3.88 -33.80 -10.49
C LYS A 50 -3.48 -35.14 -11.10
N GLN A 51 -2.33 -35.70 -10.71
CA GLN A 51 -1.88 -37.00 -11.21
C GLN A 51 -2.86 -38.13 -10.88
N LEU A 52 -3.37 -38.17 -9.64
CA LEU A 52 -4.36 -39.18 -9.25
C LEU A 52 -5.68 -39.04 -10.01
N PHE A 53 -6.12 -37.82 -10.32
CA PHE A 53 -7.30 -37.62 -11.15
C PHE A 53 -7.14 -38.25 -12.54
N PHE A 54 -5.99 -38.06 -13.19
CA PHE A 54 -5.74 -38.68 -14.49
C PHE A 54 -5.56 -40.20 -14.40
N GLU A 55 -4.91 -40.72 -13.35
CA GLU A 55 -4.79 -42.17 -13.12
C GLU A 55 -6.18 -42.82 -12.93
N MET A 56 -7.11 -42.12 -12.27
CA MET A 56 -8.51 -42.55 -12.12
C MET A 56 -9.22 -42.63 -13.48
N GLU A 57 -9.07 -41.62 -14.34
CA GLU A 57 -9.62 -41.62 -15.69
C GLU A 57 -9.02 -42.73 -16.56
N GLU A 58 -7.70 -42.94 -16.52
CA GLU A 58 -7.00 -43.99 -17.26
C GLU A 58 -7.47 -45.40 -16.86
N LYS A 59 -7.84 -45.58 -15.59
CA LYS A 59 -8.42 -46.83 -15.08
C LYS A 59 -9.90 -47.01 -15.43
N GLY A 60 -10.49 -46.07 -16.17
CA GLY A 60 -11.89 -46.12 -16.59
C GLY A 60 -12.89 -45.89 -15.46
N ILE A 61 -12.45 -45.31 -14.34
CA ILE A 61 -13.31 -45.03 -13.20
C ILE A 61 -13.99 -43.68 -13.43
N VAL A 62 -15.33 -43.68 -13.47
CA VAL A 62 -16.13 -42.49 -13.79
C VAL A 62 -16.02 -41.46 -12.66
N PRO A 63 -15.51 -40.23 -12.93
CA PRO A 63 -15.50 -39.16 -11.94
C PRO A 63 -16.91 -38.74 -11.52
N THR A 64 -17.11 -38.50 -10.22
CA THR A 64 -18.35 -37.91 -9.70
C THR A 64 -18.21 -36.41 -9.52
N VAL A 65 -19.32 -35.71 -9.23
CA VAL A 65 -19.30 -34.26 -8.93
C VAL A 65 -18.24 -33.92 -7.86
N VAL A 66 -18.12 -34.74 -6.81
CA VAL A 66 -17.13 -34.53 -5.74
C VAL A 66 -15.70 -34.67 -6.25
N THR A 67 -15.44 -35.64 -7.14
CA THR A 67 -14.16 -35.79 -7.82
C THR A 67 -13.84 -34.54 -8.63
N LEU A 68 -14.78 -34.12 -9.49
CA LEU A 68 -14.59 -32.98 -10.40
C LEU A 68 -14.37 -31.67 -9.64
N VAL A 69 -15.17 -31.37 -8.61
CA VAL A 69 -14.99 -30.16 -7.77
C VAL A 69 -13.64 -30.17 -7.08
N SER A 70 -13.22 -31.32 -6.55
CA SER A 70 -11.89 -31.44 -5.90
C SER A 70 -10.76 -31.27 -6.92
N SER A 71 -10.87 -31.86 -8.11
CA SER A 71 -9.87 -31.71 -9.17
C SER A 71 -9.81 -30.26 -9.68
N LEU A 72 -10.95 -29.61 -9.90
CA LEU A 72 -11.03 -28.20 -10.31
C LEU A 72 -10.38 -27.26 -9.29
N SER A 73 -10.58 -27.49 -7.99
CA SER A 73 -9.86 -26.75 -6.95
C SER A 73 -8.34 -26.92 -7.06
N ALA A 74 -7.85 -28.12 -7.37
CA ALA A 74 -6.43 -28.34 -7.60
C ALA A 74 -5.92 -27.66 -8.89
N PHE A 75 -6.74 -27.61 -9.93
CA PHE A 75 -6.38 -26.98 -11.22
C PHE A 75 -6.36 -25.45 -11.12
N SER A 76 -7.32 -24.88 -10.38
CA SER A 76 -7.37 -23.45 -10.02
C SER A 76 -6.06 -23.01 -9.35
N GLU A 77 -5.60 -23.74 -8.33
CA GLU A 77 -4.35 -23.46 -7.60
C GLU A 77 -3.07 -23.70 -8.42
N LEU A 78 -3.17 -24.47 -9.50
CA LEU A 78 -2.06 -24.71 -10.43
C LEU A 78 -2.10 -23.78 -11.65
N SER A 79 -3.13 -22.94 -11.78
CA SER A 79 -3.44 -22.15 -12.98
C SER A 79 -3.45 -23.02 -14.25
N ASP A 80 -4.01 -24.23 -14.14
CA ASP A 80 -4.00 -25.25 -15.17
C ASP A 80 -5.29 -25.24 -15.99
N LEU A 81 -5.34 -24.30 -16.93
CA LEU A 81 -6.50 -24.05 -17.78
C LEU A 81 -6.86 -25.27 -18.64
N ASP A 82 -5.88 -25.98 -19.20
CA ASP A 82 -6.10 -27.13 -20.10
C ASP A 82 -6.87 -28.26 -19.39
N SER A 83 -6.45 -28.60 -18.16
CA SER A 83 -7.12 -29.63 -17.37
C SER A 83 -8.52 -29.19 -16.95
N GLY A 84 -8.68 -27.90 -16.62
CA GLY A 84 -9.97 -27.29 -16.32
C GLY A 84 -10.96 -27.32 -17.49
N GLN A 85 -10.50 -26.97 -18.70
CA GLN A 85 -11.28 -27.02 -19.93
C GLN A 85 -11.70 -28.45 -20.28
N ARG A 86 -10.81 -29.44 -20.08
CA ARG A 86 -11.13 -30.86 -20.26
C ARG A 86 -12.26 -31.31 -19.32
N VAL A 87 -12.23 -30.89 -18.05
CA VAL A 87 -13.33 -31.16 -17.11
C VAL A 87 -14.60 -30.42 -17.53
N HIS A 88 -14.53 -29.17 -17.96
CA HIS A 88 -15.70 -28.44 -18.45
C HIS A 88 -16.34 -29.11 -19.66
N GLN A 89 -15.55 -29.61 -20.61
CA GLN A 89 -16.04 -30.37 -21.77
C GLN A 89 -16.71 -31.67 -21.32
N TYR A 90 -16.13 -32.38 -20.35
CA TYR A 90 -16.72 -33.59 -19.78
C TYR A 90 -18.12 -33.34 -19.19
N VAL A 91 -18.33 -32.18 -18.56
CA VAL A 91 -19.65 -31.75 -18.05
C VAL A 91 -20.60 -31.39 -19.21
N LYS A 92 -20.12 -30.65 -20.23
CA LYS A 92 -20.91 -30.30 -21.42
C LYS A 92 -21.38 -31.52 -22.22
N ASP A 93 -20.59 -32.58 -22.26
CA ASP A 93 -20.93 -33.86 -22.90
C ASP A 93 -22.02 -34.66 -22.14
N CYS A 94 -22.67 -34.05 -21.13
CA CYS A 94 -23.73 -34.62 -20.30
C CYS A 94 -23.34 -35.91 -19.56
N LYS A 95 -22.05 -36.12 -19.27
CA LYS A 95 -21.59 -37.28 -18.49
C LYS A 95 -21.89 -37.15 -16.99
N VAL A 96 -22.13 -35.92 -16.53
CA VAL A 96 -22.54 -35.57 -15.15
C VAL A 96 -23.55 -34.43 -15.24
N GLU A 97 -24.56 -34.45 -14.37
CA GLU A 97 -25.56 -33.37 -14.29
C GLU A 97 -24.90 -32.09 -13.73
N SER A 98 -25.13 -30.95 -14.40
CA SER A 98 -24.70 -29.64 -13.88
C SER A 98 -25.40 -29.36 -12.56
N THR A 99 -24.61 -29.08 -11.53
CA THR A 99 -25.10 -28.68 -10.23
C THR A 99 -24.50 -27.33 -9.88
N LEU A 100 -25.19 -26.55 -9.05
CA LEU A 100 -24.72 -25.25 -8.57
C LEU A 100 -23.27 -25.30 -8.02
N ILE A 101 -22.92 -26.38 -7.31
CA ILE A 101 -21.58 -26.58 -6.74
C ILE A 101 -20.53 -26.77 -7.84
N LEU A 102 -20.86 -27.55 -8.89
CA LEU A 102 -19.96 -27.81 -9.99
C LEU A 102 -19.77 -26.57 -10.87
N ASP A 103 -20.84 -25.85 -11.15
CA ASP A 103 -20.80 -24.59 -11.90
C ASP A 103 -19.98 -23.54 -11.13
N ASN A 104 -20.17 -23.41 -9.81
CA ASN A 104 -19.34 -22.56 -8.95
C ASN A 104 -17.85 -22.94 -8.99
N ALA A 105 -17.53 -24.24 -8.95
CA ALA A 105 -16.14 -24.71 -9.02
C ALA A 105 -15.50 -24.48 -10.41
N LEU A 106 -16.27 -24.63 -11.49
CA LEU A 106 -15.81 -24.32 -12.83
C LEU A 106 -15.55 -22.83 -13.01
N MET A 107 -16.48 -21.98 -12.55
CA MET A 107 -16.32 -20.52 -12.58
C MET A 107 -15.06 -20.08 -11.81
N ASP A 108 -14.86 -20.59 -10.59
CA ASP A 108 -13.67 -20.29 -9.79
C ASP A 108 -12.38 -20.72 -10.51
N MET A 109 -12.36 -21.90 -11.12
CA MET A 109 -11.21 -22.39 -11.88
C MET A 109 -10.89 -21.47 -13.07
N TYR A 110 -11.88 -21.11 -13.89
CA TYR A 110 -11.67 -20.20 -15.02
C TYR A 110 -11.22 -18.81 -14.56
N ALA A 111 -11.87 -18.25 -13.53
CA ALA A 111 -11.53 -16.96 -12.94
C ALA A 111 -10.08 -16.92 -12.42
N CYS A 112 -9.64 -17.94 -11.69
CA CYS A 112 -8.28 -18.04 -11.17
C CYS A 112 -7.24 -18.32 -12.27
N CYS A 113 -7.64 -18.88 -13.40
CA CYS A 113 -6.78 -19.06 -14.58
C CYS A 113 -6.72 -17.81 -15.48
N GLY A 114 -7.43 -16.72 -15.14
CA GLY A 114 -7.45 -15.48 -15.93
C GLY A 114 -8.42 -15.48 -17.12
N GLU A 115 -9.27 -16.51 -17.25
CA GLU A 115 -10.26 -16.65 -18.33
C GLU A 115 -11.65 -16.21 -17.86
N ILE A 116 -11.78 -14.92 -17.55
CA ILE A 116 -13.02 -14.37 -16.96
C ILE A 116 -14.24 -14.52 -17.89
N ASP A 117 -14.04 -14.43 -19.21
CA ASP A 117 -15.13 -14.56 -20.19
C ASP A 117 -15.79 -15.94 -20.12
N SER A 118 -15.00 -17.00 -20.01
CA SER A 118 -15.50 -18.37 -19.84
C SER A 118 -16.25 -18.54 -18.52
N ALA A 119 -15.78 -17.89 -17.44
CA ALA A 119 -16.48 -17.89 -16.16
C ALA A 119 -17.84 -17.15 -16.27
N LEU A 120 -17.87 -16.02 -16.98
CA LEU A 120 -19.10 -15.24 -17.23
C LEU A 120 -20.12 -16.00 -18.07
N GLU A 121 -19.68 -16.75 -19.09
CA GLU A 121 -20.56 -17.62 -19.87
C GLU A 121 -21.29 -18.62 -18.98
N ILE A 122 -20.57 -19.28 -18.06
CA ILE A 122 -21.16 -20.21 -17.09
C ILE A 122 -22.11 -19.45 -16.17
N PHE A 123 -21.66 -18.33 -15.60
CA PHE A 123 -22.46 -17.51 -14.68
C PHE A 123 -23.79 -17.08 -15.30
N HIS A 124 -23.76 -16.58 -16.53
CA HIS A 124 -24.96 -16.15 -17.26
C HIS A 124 -25.87 -17.33 -17.62
N GLY A 125 -25.31 -18.51 -17.88
CA GLY A 125 -26.05 -19.74 -18.16
C GLY A 125 -26.74 -20.38 -16.94
N MET A 126 -26.35 -20.02 -15.71
CA MET A 126 -26.95 -20.60 -14.49
C MET A 126 -28.39 -20.14 -14.26
N LYS A 127 -29.27 -21.10 -13.95
CA LYS A 127 -30.69 -20.84 -13.61
C LYS A 127 -30.88 -20.24 -12.22
N LEU A 128 -30.05 -20.64 -11.28
CA LEU A 128 -30.02 -20.17 -9.89
C LEU A 128 -28.58 -19.81 -9.55
N ARG A 129 -28.38 -18.68 -8.87
CA ARG A 129 -27.07 -18.17 -8.45
C ARG A 129 -27.14 -17.91 -6.96
N ASP A 130 -26.19 -18.44 -6.23
CA ASP A 130 -26.05 -18.19 -4.80
C ASP A 130 -24.93 -17.16 -4.54
N VAL A 131 -24.74 -16.81 -3.27
CA VAL A 131 -23.71 -15.88 -2.83
C VAL A 131 -22.31 -16.30 -3.31
N ILE A 132 -22.06 -17.63 -3.38
CA ILE A 132 -20.79 -18.18 -3.86
C ILE A 132 -20.61 -17.87 -5.35
N SER A 133 -21.63 -18.10 -6.19
CA SER A 133 -21.59 -17.78 -7.63
C SER A 133 -21.19 -16.33 -7.89
N TRP A 134 -21.83 -15.38 -7.19
CA TRP A 134 -21.53 -13.94 -7.33
C TRP A 134 -20.13 -13.60 -6.82
N THR A 135 -19.76 -14.14 -5.66
CA THR A 135 -18.44 -13.88 -5.05
C THR A 135 -17.30 -14.41 -5.90
N SER A 136 -17.46 -15.56 -6.55
CA SER A 136 -16.44 -16.14 -7.45
C SER A 136 -16.18 -15.25 -8.67
N ILE A 137 -17.23 -14.71 -9.31
CA ILE A 137 -17.07 -13.79 -10.45
C ILE A 137 -16.41 -12.48 -10.01
N ILE A 138 -16.82 -11.94 -8.86
CA ILE A 138 -16.19 -10.73 -8.29
C ILE A 138 -14.70 -10.96 -8.07
N LYS A 139 -14.30 -12.07 -7.45
CA LYS A 139 -12.89 -12.45 -7.27
C LYS A 139 -12.14 -12.58 -8.59
N GLY A 140 -12.79 -13.13 -9.62
CA GLY A 140 -12.21 -13.23 -10.97
C GLY A 140 -11.94 -11.88 -11.63
N PHE A 141 -12.83 -10.90 -11.45
CA PHE A 141 -12.57 -9.54 -11.91
C PHE A 141 -11.46 -8.86 -11.10
N ILE A 142 -11.41 -9.08 -9.77
CA ILE A 142 -10.34 -8.58 -8.91
C ILE A 142 -8.98 -9.16 -9.34
N SER A 143 -8.87 -10.47 -9.58
CA SER A 143 -7.62 -11.09 -10.03
C SER A 143 -7.17 -10.64 -11.42
N SER A 144 -8.12 -10.18 -12.24
CA SER A 144 -7.88 -9.63 -13.58
C SER A 144 -7.67 -8.11 -13.58
N ALA A 145 -7.53 -7.47 -12.41
CA ALA A 145 -7.37 -6.02 -12.25
C ALA A 145 -8.49 -5.18 -12.89
N GLN A 146 -9.72 -5.71 -12.91
CA GLN A 146 -10.93 -5.05 -13.45
C GLN A 146 -11.87 -4.64 -12.31
N MET A 147 -11.43 -3.73 -11.43
CA MET A 147 -12.19 -3.39 -10.22
C MET A 147 -13.54 -2.73 -10.46
N ASP A 148 -13.70 -1.95 -11.52
CA ASP A 148 -14.98 -1.28 -11.80
C ASP A 148 -16.05 -2.29 -12.22
N SER A 149 -15.66 -3.32 -12.97
CA SER A 149 -16.50 -4.48 -13.26
C SER A 149 -16.82 -5.25 -11.98
N ALA A 150 -15.82 -5.55 -11.14
CA ALA A 150 -16.02 -6.23 -9.86
C ALA A 150 -17.04 -5.48 -8.98
N ARG A 151 -16.93 -4.14 -8.89
CA ARG A 151 -17.85 -3.28 -8.15
C ARG A 151 -19.27 -3.35 -8.71
N THR A 152 -19.40 -3.32 -10.03
CA THR A 152 -20.71 -3.42 -10.70
C THR A 152 -21.41 -4.74 -10.36
N TYR A 153 -20.70 -5.87 -10.39
CA TYR A 153 -21.29 -7.16 -10.01
C TYR A 153 -21.62 -7.23 -8.52
N PHE A 154 -20.77 -6.67 -7.66
CA PHE A 154 -21.05 -6.56 -6.23
C PHE A 154 -22.30 -5.72 -5.94
N ASP A 155 -22.50 -4.59 -6.63
CA ASP A 155 -23.67 -3.72 -6.45
C ASP A 155 -24.97 -4.35 -6.97
N ASN A 156 -24.88 -5.21 -7.97
CA ASN A 156 -26.02 -5.96 -8.50
C ASN A 156 -26.32 -7.27 -7.74
N MET A 157 -25.49 -7.64 -6.77
CA MET A 157 -25.65 -8.84 -5.97
C MET A 157 -26.93 -8.76 -5.09
N PRO A 158 -27.89 -9.70 -5.22
CA PRO A 158 -29.16 -9.62 -4.49
C PRO A 158 -29.03 -9.76 -2.97
N GLU A 159 -28.13 -10.63 -2.51
CA GLU A 159 -27.83 -10.86 -1.11
C GLU A 159 -26.32 -10.86 -0.93
N ARG A 160 -25.82 -10.11 0.07
CA ARG A 160 -24.39 -10.02 0.37
C ARG A 160 -24.13 -10.57 1.75
N ASP A 161 -23.14 -11.45 1.86
CA ASP A 161 -22.65 -11.96 3.13
C ASP A 161 -21.26 -11.39 3.47
N SER A 162 -20.77 -11.68 4.69
CA SER A 162 -19.45 -11.23 5.12
C SER A 162 -18.34 -11.56 4.12
N VAL A 163 -18.39 -12.72 3.44
CA VAL A 163 -17.35 -13.15 2.52
C VAL A 163 -17.32 -12.28 1.27
N SER A 164 -18.48 -11.93 0.71
CA SER A 164 -18.58 -11.02 -0.44
C SER A 164 -18.07 -9.61 -0.13
N TRP A 165 -18.36 -9.09 1.08
CA TRP A 165 -17.82 -7.82 1.56
C TRP A 165 -16.30 -7.86 1.74
N THR A 166 -15.79 -8.88 2.44
CA THR A 166 -14.35 -9.09 2.65
C THR A 166 -13.61 -9.17 1.32
N ALA A 167 -14.16 -9.87 0.32
CA ALA A 167 -13.54 -10.01 -1.00
C ALA A 167 -13.37 -8.66 -1.72
N MET A 168 -14.41 -7.81 -1.72
CA MET A 168 -14.32 -6.48 -2.33
C MET A 168 -13.40 -5.55 -1.56
N ILE A 169 -13.44 -5.57 -0.22
CA ILE A 169 -12.57 -4.76 0.63
C ILE A 169 -11.10 -5.13 0.42
N ASP A 170 -10.76 -6.42 0.42
CA ASP A 170 -9.41 -6.92 0.16
C ASP A 170 -8.97 -6.61 -1.28
N GLY A 171 -9.88 -6.71 -2.26
CA GLY A 171 -9.62 -6.31 -3.64
C GLY A 171 -9.22 -4.85 -3.78
N TYR A 172 -9.98 -3.93 -3.17
CA TYR A 172 -9.61 -2.52 -3.14
C TYR A 172 -8.29 -2.25 -2.40
N ALA A 173 -8.03 -2.96 -1.31
CA ALA A 173 -6.78 -2.82 -0.56
C ALA A 173 -5.56 -3.23 -1.41
N LYS A 174 -5.67 -4.32 -2.18
CA LYS A 174 -4.61 -4.80 -3.08
C LYS A 174 -4.30 -3.85 -4.22
N GLU A 175 -5.29 -3.12 -4.71
CA GLU A 175 -5.10 -2.06 -5.72
C GLU A 175 -4.75 -0.69 -5.12
N ASN A 176 -4.44 -0.61 -3.82
CA ASN A 176 -4.12 0.63 -3.12
C ASN A 176 -5.24 1.69 -3.15
N ARG A 177 -6.49 1.27 -3.41
CA ARG A 177 -7.70 2.12 -3.39
C ARG A 177 -8.22 2.27 -1.96
N PHE A 178 -7.38 2.77 -1.06
CA PHE A 178 -7.65 2.78 0.38
C PHE A 178 -8.89 3.61 0.80
N LYS A 179 -9.26 4.64 0.03
CA LYS A 179 -10.50 5.40 0.31
C LYS A 179 -11.74 4.56 0.07
N ASP A 180 -11.73 3.78 -1.01
CA ASP A 180 -12.82 2.87 -1.35
C ASP A 180 -12.94 1.75 -0.32
N VAL A 181 -11.82 1.29 0.25
CA VAL A 181 -11.81 0.36 1.39
C VAL A 181 -12.59 0.93 2.57
N LEU A 182 -12.29 2.15 3.01
CA LEU A 182 -12.96 2.76 4.17
C LEU A 182 -14.43 3.09 3.87
N ALA A 183 -14.75 3.56 2.66
CA ALA A 183 -16.12 3.81 2.25
C ALA A 183 -16.97 2.53 2.24
N LEU A 184 -16.43 1.44 1.68
CA LEU A 184 -17.10 0.15 1.62
C LEU A 184 -17.23 -0.48 3.02
N PHE A 185 -16.24 -0.29 3.90
CA PHE A 185 -16.33 -0.70 5.30
C PHE A 185 -17.47 0.01 6.05
N HIS A 186 -17.61 1.32 5.87
CA HIS A 186 -18.74 2.07 6.44
C HIS A 186 -20.08 1.57 5.91
N GLN A 187 -20.17 1.24 4.61
CA GLN A 187 -21.37 0.65 4.01
C GLN A 187 -21.68 -0.73 4.62
N MET A 188 -20.67 -1.58 4.79
CA MET A 188 -20.79 -2.90 5.43
C MET A 188 -21.39 -2.79 6.84
N LEU A 189 -20.90 -1.82 7.64
CA LEU A 189 -21.40 -1.56 8.98
C LEU A 189 -22.83 -1.01 8.98
N ALA A 190 -23.16 -0.12 8.04
CA ALA A 190 -24.51 0.44 7.88
C ALA A 190 -25.54 -0.64 7.51
N GLU A 191 -25.13 -1.66 6.74
CA GLU A 191 -25.94 -2.83 6.42
C GLU A 191 -25.96 -3.90 7.53
N ASN A 192 -25.38 -3.59 8.71
CA ASN A 192 -25.28 -4.47 9.89
C ASN A 192 -24.54 -5.79 9.65
N VAL A 193 -23.67 -5.83 8.63
CA VAL A 193 -22.79 -6.99 8.39
C VAL A 193 -21.55 -6.83 9.27
N LYS A 194 -21.19 -7.88 10.02
CA LYS A 194 -20.06 -7.85 10.95
C LYS A 194 -18.74 -8.11 10.23
N PRO A 195 -17.76 -7.20 10.30
CA PRO A 195 -16.39 -7.44 9.84
C PRO A 195 -15.74 -8.68 10.46
N ASP A 196 -15.06 -9.45 9.63
CA ASP A 196 -14.19 -10.55 10.06
C ASP A 196 -12.72 -10.10 10.22
N GLU A 197 -11.86 -11.02 10.65
CA GLU A 197 -10.42 -10.76 10.86
C GLU A 197 -9.73 -10.18 9.61
N PHE A 198 -10.06 -10.69 8.42
CA PHE A 198 -9.47 -10.25 7.15
C PHE A 198 -9.93 -8.85 6.75
N THR A 199 -11.22 -8.54 6.97
CA THR A 199 -11.78 -7.20 6.78
C THR A 199 -11.05 -6.21 7.67
N ILE A 200 -10.89 -6.53 8.95
CA ILE A 200 -10.23 -5.66 9.94
C ILE A 200 -8.79 -5.37 9.52
N VAL A 201 -8.04 -6.38 9.07
CA VAL A 201 -6.66 -6.17 8.59
C VAL A 201 -6.63 -5.22 7.39
N SER A 202 -7.52 -5.42 6.41
CA SER A 202 -7.59 -4.56 5.22
C SER A 202 -7.93 -3.10 5.57
N VAL A 203 -8.84 -2.91 6.51
CA VAL A 203 -9.23 -1.59 7.02
C VAL A 203 -8.08 -0.93 7.79
N LEU A 204 -7.38 -1.66 8.66
CA LEU A 204 -6.23 -1.14 9.38
C LEU A 204 -5.08 -0.74 8.44
N THR A 205 -4.86 -1.51 7.38
CA THR A 205 -3.92 -1.13 6.30
C THR A 205 -4.38 0.16 5.63
N ALA A 206 -5.65 0.29 5.26
CA ALA A 206 -6.17 1.53 4.71
C ALA A 206 -6.02 2.72 5.68
N CYS A 207 -6.27 2.53 6.97
CA CYS A 207 -6.04 3.54 7.99
C CYS A 207 -4.56 3.96 8.06
N ALA A 208 -3.64 3.00 8.00
CA ALA A 208 -2.20 3.26 8.02
C ALA A 208 -1.77 4.09 6.81
N HIS A 209 -2.32 3.84 5.62
CA HIS A 209 -1.99 4.58 4.40
C HIS A 209 -2.67 5.95 4.32
N LEU A 210 -3.85 6.11 4.90
CA LEU A 210 -4.60 7.38 4.90
C LEU A 210 -4.39 8.21 6.17
N GLY A 211 -3.56 7.74 7.11
CA GLY A 211 -3.38 8.32 8.44
C GLY A 211 -4.68 8.45 9.25
N ALA A 212 -5.64 7.54 9.03
CA ALA A 212 -6.96 7.55 9.66
C ALA A 212 -6.90 6.91 11.06
N LEU A 213 -6.30 7.63 12.01
CA LEU A 213 -6.09 7.16 13.37
C LEU A 213 -7.40 6.97 14.16
N GLU A 214 -8.38 7.87 14.01
CA GLU A 214 -9.63 7.79 14.77
C GLU A 214 -10.37 6.49 14.43
N LEU A 215 -10.47 6.17 13.14
CA LEU A 215 -11.02 4.91 12.67
C LEU A 215 -10.16 3.72 13.11
N GLY A 216 -8.83 3.84 13.09
CA GLY A 216 -7.91 2.81 13.59
C GLY A 216 -8.16 2.47 15.07
N GLU A 217 -8.37 3.47 15.92
CA GLU A 217 -8.68 3.31 17.35
C GLU A 217 -10.10 2.76 17.58
N TRP A 218 -11.05 3.19 16.74
CA TRP A 218 -12.38 2.61 16.75
C TRP A 218 -12.33 1.11 16.40
N VAL A 219 -11.55 0.74 15.38
CA VAL A 219 -11.33 -0.66 14.99
C VAL A 219 -10.64 -1.45 16.11
N ARG A 220 -9.65 -0.86 16.79
CA ARG A 220 -9.04 -1.46 17.99
C ARG A 220 -10.09 -1.79 19.06
N THR A 221 -10.97 -0.83 19.35
CA THR A 221 -12.06 -1.03 20.30
C THR A 221 -13.08 -2.06 19.80
N TYR A 222 -13.33 -2.11 18.49
CA TYR A 222 -14.23 -3.08 17.86
C TYR A 222 -13.70 -4.52 18.01
N ILE A 223 -12.40 -4.74 17.79
CA ILE A 223 -11.72 -6.02 17.99
C ILE A 223 -11.95 -6.53 19.42
N ASP A 224 -11.68 -5.67 20.41
CA ASP A 224 -11.81 -6.01 21.83
C ASP A 224 -13.28 -6.32 22.21
N LYS A 225 -14.25 -5.54 21.70
CA LYS A 225 -15.68 -5.74 21.97
C LYS A 225 -16.28 -6.98 21.32
N ASN A 226 -15.83 -7.33 20.12
CA ASN A 226 -16.40 -8.45 19.35
C ASN A 226 -15.62 -9.75 19.54
N SER A 227 -14.62 -9.77 20.44
CA SER A 227 -13.79 -10.96 20.70
C SER A 227 -13.16 -11.52 19.42
N ILE A 228 -12.77 -10.64 18.49
CA ILE A 228 -12.02 -11.04 17.29
C ILE A 228 -10.68 -11.61 17.76
N LYS A 229 -10.25 -12.69 17.12
CA LYS A 229 -9.00 -13.37 17.46
C LYS A 229 -7.84 -12.39 17.35
N PHE A 230 -7.22 -12.08 18.49
CA PHE A 230 -6.09 -11.19 18.56
C PHE A 230 -4.79 -11.98 18.45
N ASP A 231 -4.35 -12.23 17.22
CA ASP A 231 -3.11 -12.95 16.98
C ASP A 231 -1.93 -12.03 16.62
N LEU A 232 -0.77 -12.65 16.40
CA LEU A 232 0.47 -11.95 16.09
C LEU A 232 0.35 -11.10 14.81
N TYR A 233 -0.41 -11.56 13.82
CA TYR A 233 -0.59 -10.86 12.56
C TYR A 233 -1.43 -9.59 12.72
N LEU A 234 -2.56 -9.70 13.42
CA LEU A 234 -3.40 -8.54 13.74
C LEU A 234 -2.66 -7.54 14.65
N ALA A 235 -1.87 -8.03 15.60
CA ALA A 235 -1.04 -7.19 16.45
C ALA A 235 -0.01 -6.38 15.64
N ASN A 236 0.70 -7.05 14.73
CA ASN A 236 1.68 -6.39 13.86
C ASN A 236 1.02 -5.35 12.94
N THR A 237 -0.18 -5.63 12.43
CA THR A 237 -0.95 -4.71 11.58
C THR A 237 -1.33 -3.43 12.34
N LEU A 238 -1.79 -3.55 13.58
CA LEU A 238 -2.09 -2.40 14.45
C LEU A 238 -0.86 -1.58 14.81
N ILE A 239 0.27 -2.24 15.12
CA ILE A 239 1.53 -1.55 15.39
C ILE A 239 1.95 -0.73 14.17
N ASN A 240 1.91 -1.33 12.97
CA ASN A 240 2.20 -0.64 11.72
C ASN A 240 1.26 0.55 11.49
N MET A 241 -0.05 0.38 11.75
CA MET A 241 -1.03 1.47 11.67
C MET A 241 -0.68 2.62 12.62
N TYR A 242 -0.36 2.35 13.89
CA TYR A 242 0.03 3.40 14.82
C TYR A 242 1.29 4.15 14.37
N PHE A 243 2.33 3.45 13.89
CA PHE A 243 3.53 4.10 13.38
C PHE A 243 3.29 4.93 12.12
N LYS A 244 2.50 4.43 11.16
CA LYS A 244 2.16 5.20 9.95
C LYS A 244 1.24 6.39 10.24
N CYS A 245 0.44 6.30 11.30
CA CYS A 245 -0.37 7.40 11.83
C CYS A 245 0.41 8.30 12.82
N GLY A 246 1.73 8.15 12.96
CA GLY A 246 2.58 9.00 13.81
C GLY A 246 2.39 8.85 15.33
N GLU A 247 1.60 7.88 15.81
CA GLU A 247 1.41 7.60 17.24
C GLU A 247 2.47 6.59 17.74
N VAL A 248 3.71 7.05 17.78
CA VAL A 248 4.89 6.25 18.11
C VAL A 248 4.76 5.60 19.49
N GLU A 249 4.29 6.33 20.50
CA GLU A 249 4.19 5.85 21.87
C GLU A 249 3.24 4.65 21.99
N LYS A 250 2.11 4.67 21.27
CA LYS A 250 1.15 3.57 21.26
C LYS A 250 1.70 2.35 20.55
N GLY A 251 2.37 2.54 19.41
CA GLY A 251 3.07 1.47 18.70
C GLY A 251 4.11 0.77 19.57
N VAL A 252 4.94 1.54 20.28
CA VAL A 252 5.96 1.04 21.21
C VAL A 252 5.33 0.36 22.44
N LEU A 253 4.29 0.95 23.03
CA LEU A 253 3.58 0.35 24.17
C LEU A 253 3.03 -1.02 23.79
N MET A 254 2.37 -1.11 22.63
CA MET A 254 1.80 -2.35 22.15
C MET A 254 2.88 -3.40 21.90
N PHE A 255 3.98 -3.02 21.27
CA PHE A 255 5.16 -3.87 21.10
C PHE A 255 5.70 -4.42 22.44
N ASN A 256 5.79 -3.57 23.47
CA ASN A 256 6.27 -3.95 24.79
C ASN A 256 5.33 -4.93 25.51
N CYS A 257 4.02 -4.83 25.27
CA CYS A 257 3.02 -5.72 25.83
C CYS A 257 2.92 -7.09 25.14
N MET A 258 3.55 -7.29 23.98
CA MET A 258 3.48 -8.56 23.25
C MET A 258 4.26 -9.68 23.95
N PRO A 259 3.62 -10.82 24.27
CA PRO A 259 4.30 -11.95 24.91
C PRO A 259 5.21 -12.73 23.97
N GLN A 260 4.88 -12.73 22.68
CA GLN A 260 5.66 -13.34 21.61
C GLN A 260 5.84 -12.30 20.50
N ARG A 261 7.05 -12.27 19.93
CA ARG A 261 7.44 -11.36 18.86
C ARG A 261 8.14 -12.21 17.82
N ASP A 262 7.68 -12.16 16.59
CA ASP A 262 8.39 -12.76 15.47
C ASP A 262 9.32 -11.74 14.82
N LYS A 263 10.10 -12.21 13.85
CA LYS A 263 10.95 -11.38 13.00
C LYS A 263 10.22 -10.19 12.37
N PHE A 264 8.95 -10.36 12.00
CA PHE A 264 8.14 -9.28 11.40
C PHE A 264 7.80 -8.19 12.43
N THR A 265 7.46 -8.57 13.67
CA THR A 265 7.21 -7.63 14.77
C THR A 265 8.42 -6.71 15.00
N TRP A 266 9.62 -7.29 15.11
CA TRP A 266 10.86 -6.51 15.30
C TRP A 266 11.11 -5.57 14.12
N THR A 267 10.99 -6.09 12.90
CA THR A 267 11.20 -5.31 11.67
C THR A 267 10.25 -4.12 11.58
N THR A 268 8.96 -4.34 11.86
CA THR A 268 7.91 -3.30 11.83
C THR A 268 8.23 -2.16 12.78
N VAL A 269 8.68 -2.46 14.00
CA VAL A 269 9.01 -1.45 15.02
C VAL A 269 10.29 -0.69 14.67
N ILE A 270 11.33 -1.39 14.19
CA ILE A 270 12.59 -0.76 13.77
C ILE A 270 12.33 0.23 12.63
N VAL A 271 11.59 -0.19 11.60
CA VAL A 271 11.23 0.66 10.46
C VAL A 271 10.32 1.81 10.91
N GLY A 272 9.30 1.52 11.73
CA GLY A 272 8.36 2.51 12.25
C GLY A 272 9.04 3.61 13.05
N LEU A 273 9.96 3.26 13.96
CA LEU A 273 10.76 4.21 14.72
C LEU A 273 11.70 5.02 13.82
N ALA A 274 12.37 4.35 12.88
CA ALA A 274 13.34 4.98 12.00
C ALA A 274 12.73 6.09 11.14
N VAL A 275 11.56 5.84 10.53
CA VAL A 275 10.93 6.83 9.64
C VAL A 275 10.24 7.95 10.44
N ASN A 276 9.78 7.68 11.67
CA ASN A 276 9.28 8.73 12.57
C ASN A 276 10.42 9.56 13.22
N GLY A 277 11.68 9.35 12.82
CA GLY A 277 12.82 10.13 13.30
C GLY A 277 13.44 9.66 14.62
N HIS A 278 12.93 8.57 15.21
CA HIS A 278 13.43 7.95 16.44
C HIS A 278 14.59 6.98 16.14
N GLY A 279 15.61 7.46 15.43
CA GLY A 279 16.68 6.59 14.91
C GLY A 279 17.51 5.88 15.99
N GLN A 280 17.77 6.52 17.14
CA GLN A 280 18.50 5.86 18.22
C GLN A 280 17.69 4.71 18.85
N GLU A 281 16.40 4.94 19.12
CA GLU A 281 15.51 3.91 19.65
C GLU A 281 15.37 2.73 18.67
N ALA A 282 15.33 3.01 17.36
CA ALA A 282 15.32 1.97 16.34
C ALA A 282 16.57 1.06 16.42
N LEU A 283 17.76 1.63 16.65
CA LEU A 283 19.01 0.87 16.82
C LEU A 283 19.05 0.09 18.14
N ASP A 284 18.43 0.63 19.19
CA ASP A 284 18.29 -0.07 20.47
C ASP A 284 17.36 -1.28 20.34
N VAL A 285 16.25 -1.14 19.62
CA VAL A 285 15.33 -2.26 19.29
C VAL A 285 16.02 -3.29 18.40
N TYR A 286 16.81 -2.87 17.40
CA TYR A 286 17.64 -3.78 16.61
C TYR A 286 18.62 -4.57 17.50
N SER A 287 19.26 -3.91 18.46
CA SER A 287 20.14 -4.58 19.41
C SER A 287 19.39 -5.59 20.29
N GLN A 288 18.14 -5.31 20.66
CA GLN A 288 17.28 -6.23 21.38
C GLN A 288 16.88 -7.43 20.52
N MET A 289 16.53 -7.23 19.24
CA MET A 289 16.24 -8.30 18.28
C MET A 289 17.39 -9.32 18.21
N LEU A 290 18.63 -8.82 18.11
CA LEU A 290 19.82 -9.68 18.08
C LEU A 290 20.00 -10.49 19.37
N ARG A 291 19.71 -9.89 20.54
CA ARG A 291 19.75 -10.59 21.85
C ARG A 291 18.67 -11.65 21.97
N SER A 292 17.52 -11.43 21.32
CA SER A 292 16.43 -12.41 21.22
C SER A 292 16.70 -13.55 20.24
N SER A 293 17.90 -13.62 19.66
CA SER A 293 18.31 -14.64 18.66
C SER A 293 17.47 -14.65 17.38
N GLU A 294 16.73 -13.58 17.12
CA GLU A 294 16.01 -13.37 15.86
C GLU A 294 16.98 -12.82 14.82
N LYS A 295 16.93 -13.38 13.60
CA LYS A 295 17.83 -12.99 12.52
C LYS A 295 17.24 -11.82 11.73
N PRO A 296 18.00 -10.71 11.55
CA PRO A 296 17.62 -9.64 10.64
C PRO A 296 17.39 -10.16 9.22
N ASP A 297 16.53 -9.47 8.49
CA ASP A 297 16.39 -9.61 7.03
C ASP A 297 16.74 -8.34 6.27
N ASP A 298 16.52 -8.39 4.97
CA ASP A 298 16.66 -7.25 4.08
C ASP A 298 15.86 -6.05 4.61
N VAL A 299 14.57 -6.20 4.89
CA VAL A 299 13.72 -5.10 5.38
C VAL A 299 14.21 -4.53 6.72
N THR A 300 14.69 -5.37 7.63
CA THR A 300 15.29 -4.94 8.90
C THR A 300 16.46 -3.98 8.66
N TYR A 301 17.36 -4.32 7.74
CA TYR A 301 18.52 -3.50 7.42
C TYR A 301 18.16 -2.20 6.70
N VAL A 302 17.07 -2.17 5.93
CA VAL A 302 16.51 -0.91 5.42
C VAL A 302 16.13 0.02 6.58
N GLY A 303 15.42 -0.50 7.59
CA GLY A 303 15.07 0.24 8.79
C GLY A 303 16.29 0.76 9.57
N VAL A 304 17.31 -0.07 9.75
CA VAL A 304 18.57 0.30 10.44
C VAL A 304 19.33 1.39 9.66
N LEU A 305 19.48 1.26 8.34
CA LEU A 305 20.18 2.26 7.53
C LEU A 305 19.40 3.58 7.46
N CYS A 306 18.06 3.52 7.43
CA CYS A 306 17.19 4.68 7.58
C CYS A 306 17.40 5.37 8.94
N ALA A 307 17.48 4.61 10.03
CA ALA A 307 17.76 5.15 11.36
C ALA A 307 19.12 5.89 11.40
N CYS A 308 20.15 5.34 10.74
CA CYS A 308 21.44 6.03 10.57
C CYS A 308 21.30 7.31 9.73
N THR A 309 20.45 7.31 8.70
CA THR A 309 20.21 8.45 7.81
C THR A 309 19.60 9.65 8.55
N HIS A 310 18.62 9.40 9.43
CA HIS A 310 17.99 10.46 10.22
C HIS A 310 18.87 11.00 11.35
N THR A 311 19.76 10.17 11.88
CA THR A 311 20.71 10.55 12.95
C THR A 311 22.06 11.07 12.43
N GLY A 312 22.33 10.93 11.13
CA GLY A 312 23.59 11.34 10.50
C GLY A 312 24.79 10.43 10.82
N MET A 313 24.55 9.19 11.25
CA MET A 313 25.59 8.23 11.64
C MET A 313 26.22 7.53 10.42
N VAL A 314 27.05 8.24 9.65
CA VAL A 314 27.66 7.74 8.40
C VAL A 314 28.50 6.48 8.62
N GLU A 315 29.38 6.48 9.63
CA GLU A 315 30.31 5.37 9.88
C GLU A 315 29.57 4.09 10.31
N GLU A 316 28.58 4.21 11.20
CA GLU A 316 27.76 3.07 11.61
C GLU A 316 26.89 2.57 10.45
N GLY A 317 26.38 3.45 9.58
CA GLY A 317 25.67 3.06 8.37
C GLY A 317 26.51 2.14 7.46
N TRP A 318 27.78 2.49 7.21
CA TRP A 318 28.71 1.66 6.45
C TRP A 318 29.01 0.32 7.13
N LYS A 319 29.16 0.34 8.45
CA LYS A 319 29.39 -0.87 9.25
C LYS A 319 28.21 -1.82 9.17
N PHE A 320 26.97 -1.33 9.30
CA PHE A 320 25.77 -2.15 9.13
C PHE A 320 25.63 -2.69 7.70
N PHE A 321 25.87 -1.85 6.69
CA PHE A 321 25.83 -2.26 5.29
C PHE A 321 26.83 -3.39 4.99
N THR A 322 28.02 -3.33 5.59
CA THR A 322 29.04 -4.39 5.44
C THR A 322 28.67 -5.65 6.22
N THR A 323 28.17 -5.49 7.46
CA THR A 323 27.78 -6.59 8.36
C THR A 323 26.63 -7.42 7.78
N MET A 324 25.68 -6.77 7.12
CA MET A 324 24.57 -7.40 6.41
C MET A 324 25.04 -8.52 5.46
N LYS A 325 26.08 -8.23 4.67
CA LYS A 325 26.66 -9.19 3.73
C LYS A 325 27.58 -10.21 4.43
N SER A 326 28.50 -9.74 5.26
CA SER A 326 29.56 -10.59 5.82
C SER A 326 29.08 -11.57 6.90
N GLN A 327 28.13 -11.17 7.74
CA GLN A 327 27.67 -11.96 8.87
C GLN A 327 26.34 -12.67 8.61
N TYR A 328 25.43 -12.02 7.88
CA TYR A 328 24.07 -12.54 7.65
C TYR A 328 23.85 -13.06 6.23
N GLY A 329 24.81 -12.87 5.32
CA GLY A 329 24.71 -13.34 3.93
C GLY A 329 23.59 -12.70 3.14
N ILE A 330 23.13 -11.51 3.56
CA ILE A 330 22.05 -10.79 2.87
C ILE A 330 22.71 -9.91 1.80
N GLU A 331 22.40 -10.16 0.55
CA GLU A 331 22.92 -9.35 -0.56
C GLU A 331 22.19 -8.00 -0.62
N PRO A 332 22.91 -6.87 -0.62
CA PRO A 332 22.29 -5.55 -0.68
C PRO A 332 21.52 -5.35 -2.00
N ASN A 333 20.19 -5.20 -1.90
CA ASN A 333 19.34 -4.76 -3.01
C ASN A 333 19.39 -3.22 -3.24
N VAL A 334 18.68 -2.74 -4.28
CA VAL A 334 18.63 -1.32 -4.67
C VAL A 334 18.19 -0.38 -3.53
N THR A 335 17.32 -0.85 -2.64
CA THR A 335 16.80 -0.08 -1.50
C THR A 335 17.90 0.20 -0.46
N HIS A 336 18.73 -0.78 -0.13
CA HIS A 336 19.86 -0.56 0.79
C HIS A 336 20.87 0.44 0.24
N TYR A 337 21.17 0.35 -1.05
CA TYR A 337 22.03 1.33 -1.73
C TYR A 337 21.40 2.72 -1.73
N GLY A 338 20.09 2.82 -1.95
CA GLY A 338 19.33 4.05 -1.77
C GLY A 338 19.56 4.66 -0.38
N CYS A 339 19.45 3.87 0.70
CA CYS A 339 19.63 4.35 2.07
C CYS A 339 21.04 4.90 2.28
N LEU A 340 22.05 4.22 1.73
CA LEU A 340 23.43 4.64 1.84
C LEU A 340 23.70 5.93 1.05
N VAL A 341 23.11 6.08 -0.14
CA VAL A 341 23.18 7.29 -0.95
C VAL A 341 22.49 8.46 -0.26
N ASP A 342 21.32 8.27 0.35
CA ASP A 342 20.62 9.31 1.12
C ASP A 342 21.45 9.72 2.36
N LEU A 343 21.99 8.75 3.11
CA LEU A 343 22.87 9.00 4.27
C LEU A 343 24.11 9.84 3.88
N LEU A 344 24.83 9.44 2.84
CA LEU A 344 26.01 10.17 2.35
C LEU A 344 25.63 11.53 1.76
N GLY A 345 24.51 11.58 1.05
CA GLY A 345 23.96 12.78 0.44
C GLY A 345 23.65 13.85 1.48
N ARG A 346 22.91 13.49 2.54
CA ARG A 346 22.60 14.40 3.66
C ARG A 346 23.83 14.83 4.46
N ALA A 347 24.86 13.98 4.51
CA ALA A 347 26.14 14.30 5.12
C ALA A 347 27.04 15.19 4.24
N GLY A 348 26.60 15.59 3.04
CA GLY A 348 27.38 16.40 2.10
C GLY A 348 28.48 15.66 1.36
N ARG A 349 28.54 14.33 1.46
CA ARG A 349 29.55 13.47 0.81
C ARG A 349 29.11 13.05 -0.59
N LEU A 350 28.74 14.01 -1.44
CA LEU A 350 28.14 13.77 -2.76
C LEU A 350 29.03 12.90 -3.68
N ASN A 351 30.34 13.14 -3.67
CA ASN A 351 31.28 12.34 -4.47
C ASN A 351 31.36 10.88 -4.01
N GLU A 352 31.23 10.61 -2.70
CA GLU A 352 31.17 9.24 -2.19
C GLU A 352 29.83 8.58 -2.56
N ALA A 353 28.73 9.33 -2.45
CA ALA A 353 27.42 8.86 -2.86
C ALA A 353 27.40 8.46 -4.35
N LEU A 354 28.01 9.26 -5.23
CA LEU A 354 28.15 8.92 -6.65
C LEU A 354 29.02 7.68 -6.89
N LYS A 355 30.09 7.50 -6.12
CA LYS A 355 30.90 6.26 -6.18
C LYS A 355 30.09 5.04 -5.78
N VAL A 356 29.25 5.15 -4.75
CA VAL A 356 28.35 4.07 -4.33
C VAL A 356 27.42 3.69 -5.48
N ILE A 357 26.80 4.66 -6.14
CA ILE A 357 25.91 4.43 -7.30
C ILE A 357 26.63 3.72 -8.44
N ASN A 358 27.83 4.18 -8.79
CA ASN A 358 28.60 3.61 -9.90
C ASN A 358 29.09 2.18 -9.62
N ASN A 359 29.24 1.81 -8.34
CA ASN A 359 29.69 0.49 -7.92
C ASN A 359 28.53 -0.48 -7.60
N MET A 360 27.27 -0.07 -7.83
CA MET A 360 26.12 -0.95 -7.62
C MET A 360 26.16 -2.15 -8.58
N PRO A 361 25.94 -3.39 -8.09
CA PRO A 361 25.90 -4.57 -8.95
C PRO A 361 24.60 -4.66 -9.78
N MET A 362 23.62 -3.81 -9.49
CA MET A 362 22.37 -3.66 -10.22
C MET A 362 22.20 -2.25 -10.78
N LYS A 363 21.29 -2.10 -11.75
CA LYS A 363 20.96 -0.77 -12.29
C LYS A 363 20.29 0.09 -11.21
N PRO A 364 20.77 1.33 -10.98
CA PRO A 364 20.11 2.25 -10.07
C PRO A 364 18.71 2.63 -10.59
N ASN A 365 17.73 2.70 -9.70
CA ASN A 365 16.36 3.11 -10.01
C ASN A 365 16.14 4.61 -9.74
N SER A 366 14.92 5.10 -9.96
CA SER A 366 14.54 6.50 -9.74
C SER A 366 14.72 6.96 -8.29
N VAL A 367 14.50 6.07 -7.34
CA VAL A 367 14.73 6.32 -5.91
C VAL A 367 16.19 6.71 -5.61
N VAL A 368 17.17 5.97 -6.12
CA VAL A 368 18.59 6.21 -5.83
C VAL A 368 19.07 7.52 -6.45
N TRP A 369 18.73 7.78 -7.71
CA TRP A 369 19.08 9.04 -8.36
C TRP A 369 18.32 10.23 -7.76
N GLY A 370 17.08 10.02 -7.33
CA GLY A 370 16.27 11.01 -6.61
C GLY A 370 16.92 11.43 -5.30
N ALA A 371 17.44 10.47 -4.51
CA ALA A 371 18.19 10.74 -3.29
C ALA A 371 19.44 11.60 -3.55
N LEU A 372 20.21 11.28 -4.59
CA LEU A 372 21.36 12.09 -4.98
C LEU A 372 20.95 13.50 -5.41
N LEU A 373 19.93 13.63 -6.26
CA LEU A 373 19.43 14.92 -6.75
C LEU A 373 18.93 15.80 -5.58
N ALA A 374 18.20 15.21 -4.64
CA ALA A 374 17.74 15.89 -3.43
C ALA A 374 18.91 16.39 -2.56
N ALA A 375 19.96 15.59 -2.40
CA ALA A 375 21.17 16.00 -1.70
C ALA A 375 21.93 17.12 -2.44
N CYS A 376 22.03 17.06 -3.77
CA CYS A 376 22.65 18.10 -4.58
C CYS A 376 21.92 19.44 -4.43
N ARG A 377 20.59 19.44 -4.31
CA ARG A 377 19.80 20.65 -4.00
C ARG A 377 20.19 21.26 -2.64
N VAL A 378 20.33 20.42 -1.61
CA VAL A 378 20.68 20.88 -0.25
C VAL A 378 22.08 21.47 -0.22
N HIS A 379 23.04 20.83 -0.91
CA HIS A 379 24.44 21.24 -0.93
C HIS A 379 24.80 22.19 -2.10
N LYS A 380 23.81 22.61 -2.89
CA LYS A 380 23.92 23.53 -4.03
C LYS A 380 24.94 23.10 -5.11
N ASP A 381 24.99 21.80 -5.40
CA ASP A 381 25.81 21.24 -6.48
C ASP A 381 24.99 21.11 -7.76
N ALA A 382 25.06 22.13 -8.63
CA ALA A 382 24.28 22.19 -9.86
C ALA A 382 24.73 21.17 -10.92
N GLU A 383 26.02 20.80 -10.95
CA GLU A 383 26.54 19.90 -11.98
C GLU A 383 26.11 18.47 -11.70
N MET A 384 26.27 18.03 -10.45
CA MET A 384 25.85 16.70 -10.05
C MET A 384 24.31 16.56 -10.05
N ALA A 385 23.58 17.63 -9.73
CA ALA A 385 22.13 17.66 -9.88
C ALA A 385 21.68 17.46 -11.33
N GLU A 386 22.29 18.16 -12.29
CA GLU A 386 21.94 18.02 -13.71
C GLU A 386 22.23 16.60 -14.22
N MET A 387 23.36 16.02 -13.83
CA MET A 387 23.67 14.62 -14.13
C MET A 387 22.63 13.66 -13.54
N ALA A 388 22.31 13.77 -12.25
CA ALA A 388 21.35 12.90 -11.58
C ALA A 388 19.95 13.02 -12.20
N ALA A 389 19.51 14.25 -12.50
CA ALA A 389 18.25 14.51 -13.17
C ALA A 389 18.21 13.92 -14.58
N ASN A 390 19.28 14.03 -15.37
CA ASN A 390 19.33 13.42 -16.70
C ASN A 390 19.25 11.89 -16.65
N GLN A 391 19.79 11.24 -15.61
CA GLN A 391 19.60 9.80 -15.41
C GLN A 391 18.15 9.46 -15.02
N LEU A 392 17.53 10.27 -14.16
CA LEU A 392 16.12 10.13 -13.79
C LEU A 392 15.19 10.25 -14.98
N LEU A 393 15.38 11.27 -15.82
CA LEU A 393 14.56 11.49 -17.01
C LEU A 393 14.71 10.41 -18.07
N ARG A 394 15.84 9.66 -18.07
CA ARG A 394 15.99 8.47 -18.91
C ARG A 394 15.20 7.26 -18.38
N LEU A 395 15.03 7.17 -17.06
CA LEU A 395 14.25 6.10 -16.43
C LEU A 395 12.75 6.40 -16.49
N GLU A 396 12.37 7.65 -16.22
CA GLU A 396 10.99 8.10 -16.14
C GLU A 396 10.82 9.46 -16.87
N PRO A 397 10.67 9.45 -18.21
CA PRO A 397 10.64 10.67 -19.01
C PRO A 397 9.47 11.61 -18.69
N ALA A 398 8.34 11.05 -18.26
CA ALA A 398 7.13 11.79 -17.94
C ALA A 398 7.07 12.26 -16.47
N ASN A 399 8.08 11.98 -15.65
CA ASN A 399 8.04 12.32 -14.23
C ASN A 399 8.26 13.83 -13.99
N GLY A 400 7.15 14.56 -13.89
CA GLY A 400 7.15 16.01 -13.61
C GLY A 400 7.87 16.41 -12.32
N ALA A 401 7.97 15.53 -11.31
CA ALA A 401 8.65 15.86 -10.05
C ALA A 401 10.16 16.05 -10.24
N VAL A 402 10.78 15.28 -11.14
CA VAL A 402 12.21 15.38 -11.48
C VAL A 402 12.51 16.75 -12.10
N TYR A 403 11.67 17.16 -13.05
CA TYR A 403 11.79 18.47 -13.69
C TYR A 403 11.63 19.63 -12.70
N VAL A 404 10.67 19.53 -11.79
CA VAL A 404 10.46 20.53 -10.73
C VAL A 404 11.67 20.59 -9.80
N LEU A 405 12.22 19.45 -9.39
CA LEU A 405 13.38 19.40 -8.50
C LEU A 405 14.64 19.98 -9.16
N LEU A 406 14.85 19.71 -10.45
CA LEU A 406 15.94 20.29 -11.23
C LEU A 406 15.74 21.81 -11.43
N CYS A 407 14.53 22.27 -11.75
CA CYS A 407 14.20 23.71 -11.81
C CYS A 407 14.55 24.41 -10.49
N ASN A 408 14.16 23.82 -9.35
CA ASN A 408 14.43 24.37 -8.03
C ASN A 408 15.95 24.41 -7.73
N THR A 409 16.70 23.44 -8.22
CA THR A 409 18.16 23.42 -8.07
C THR A 409 18.85 24.47 -8.93
N TYR A 410 18.39 24.67 -10.18
CA TYR A 410 18.89 25.77 -11.00
C TYR A 410 18.57 27.14 -10.41
N ALA A 411 17.36 27.32 -9.85
CA ALA A 411 17.00 28.53 -9.15
C ALA A 411 17.92 28.78 -7.94
N SER A 412 18.19 27.75 -7.11
CA SER A 412 19.05 27.89 -5.93
C SER A 412 20.53 28.17 -6.26
N CYS A 413 20.96 27.80 -7.47
CA CYS A 413 22.30 28.01 -7.99
C CYS A 413 22.41 29.22 -8.96
N ASN A 414 21.37 30.05 -9.08
CA ASN A 414 21.28 31.20 -9.97
C ASN A 414 21.49 30.90 -11.48
N LYS A 415 21.21 29.67 -11.93
CA LYS A 415 21.29 29.25 -13.34
C LYS A 415 19.95 29.45 -14.07
N TRP A 416 19.52 30.71 -14.19
CA TRP A 416 18.20 31.08 -14.72
C TRP A 416 17.97 30.66 -16.18
N GLU A 417 19.02 30.69 -17.01
CA GLU A 417 18.93 30.32 -18.43
C GLU A 417 18.56 28.83 -18.60
N ASN A 418 19.27 27.95 -17.89
CA ASN A 418 18.98 26.50 -17.88
C ASN A 418 17.57 26.21 -17.34
N LEU A 419 17.13 26.96 -16.32
CA LEU A 419 15.78 26.86 -15.78
C LEU A 419 14.72 27.20 -16.84
N CYS A 420 14.89 28.29 -17.58
CA CYS A 420 13.98 28.70 -18.65
C CYS A 420 13.90 27.65 -19.76
N LEU A 421 15.03 27.09 -20.18
CA LEU A 421 15.08 26.01 -21.17
C LEU A 421 14.35 24.76 -20.69
N LEU A 422 14.54 24.39 -19.42
CA LEU A 422 13.90 23.22 -18.83
C LEU A 422 12.38 23.39 -18.72
N ARG A 423 11.90 24.58 -18.31
CA ARG A 423 10.45 24.88 -18.29
C ARG A 423 9.84 24.85 -19.68
N ARG A 424 10.54 25.33 -20.71
CA ARG A 424 10.07 25.25 -22.10
C ARG A 424 9.95 23.79 -22.54
N ARG A 425 10.95 22.94 -22.25
CA ARG A 425 10.87 21.50 -22.51
C ARG A 425 9.66 20.86 -21.83
N MET A 426 9.39 21.19 -20.55
CA MET A 426 8.20 20.67 -19.86
C MET A 426 6.89 21.01 -20.59
N MET A 427 6.78 22.24 -21.13
CA MET A 427 5.60 22.67 -21.90
C MET A 427 5.50 21.96 -23.25
N ASP A 428 6.62 21.85 -23.96
CA ASP A 428 6.67 21.22 -25.29
C ASP A 428 6.34 19.71 -25.23
N GLU A 429 6.76 19.04 -24.15
CA GLU A 429 6.50 17.61 -23.90
C GLU A 429 5.18 17.35 -23.15
N GLY A 430 4.41 18.39 -22.82
CA GLY A 430 3.12 18.25 -22.13
C GLY A 430 3.23 17.72 -20.69
N ILE A 431 4.39 17.88 -20.04
CA ILE A 431 4.64 17.34 -18.71
C ILE A 431 3.94 18.19 -17.66
N THR A 432 2.94 17.60 -17.00
CA THR A 432 2.22 18.22 -15.89
C THR A 432 2.88 17.95 -14.55
N LYS A 433 2.84 18.92 -13.64
CA LYS A 433 3.24 18.70 -12.25
C LYS A 433 2.21 17.81 -11.57
N THR A 434 2.67 16.85 -10.76
CA THR A 434 1.80 16.14 -9.83
C THR A 434 1.17 17.16 -8.87
N PRO A 435 -0.17 17.22 -8.78
CA PRO A 435 -0.82 18.15 -7.87
C PRO A 435 -0.56 17.73 -6.41
N GLY A 436 -0.40 18.73 -5.54
CA GLY A 436 -0.37 18.50 -4.10
C GLY A 436 -1.71 17.98 -3.64
N CYS A 437 -1.69 16.91 -2.85
CA CYS A 437 -2.86 16.31 -2.24
C CYS A 437 -2.65 16.24 -0.73
N SER A 438 -3.67 16.62 0.02
CA SER A 438 -3.72 16.54 1.47
C SER A 438 -5.02 15.89 1.91
N VAL A 439 -4.88 14.91 2.79
CA VAL A 439 -5.92 14.05 3.31
C VAL A 439 -6.06 14.33 4.80
N ILE A 440 -7.29 14.41 5.28
CA ILE A 440 -7.61 14.67 6.68
C ILE A 440 -8.78 13.77 7.08
N GLU A 441 -8.63 13.11 8.23
CA GLU A 441 -9.73 12.39 8.86
C GLU A 441 -10.47 13.33 9.81
N MET A 442 -11.79 13.41 9.65
CA MET A 442 -12.68 14.14 10.56
C MET A 442 -13.96 13.34 10.77
N ASN A 443 -14.31 13.10 12.04
CA ASN A 443 -15.52 12.37 12.43
C ASN A 443 -15.61 10.97 11.80
N GLY A 444 -14.47 10.28 11.65
CA GLY A 444 -14.39 8.95 11.03
C GLY A 444 -14.53 8.92 9.50
N PHE A 445 -14.56 10.08 8.84
CA PHE A 445 -14.54 10.20 7.39
C PHE A 445 -13.24 10.82 6.89
N VAL A 446 -12.72 10.30 5.79
CA VAL A 446 -11.49 10.79 5.17
C VAL A 446 -11.85 11.77 4.05
N HIS A 447 -11.34 12.99 4.15
CA HIS A 447 -11.53 14.07 3.18
C HIS A 447 -10.22 14.34 2.44
N GLU A 448 -10.30 14.50 1.12
CA GLU A 448 -9.17 14.84 0.27
C GLU A 448 -9.28 16.25 -0.27
N PHE A 449 -8.14 16.94 -0.29
CA PHE A 449 -7.97 18.26 -0.87
C PHE A 449 -6.84 18.20 -1.90
N VAL A 450 -7.16 18.43 -3.17
CA VAL A 450 -6.18 18.51 -4.25
C VAL A 450 -5.94 19.97 -4.61
N GLY A 451 -4.69 20.38 -4.74
CA GLY A 451 -4.31 21.74 -5.10
C GLY A 451 -4.89 22.14 -6.45
N GLY A 452 -5.70 23.20 -6.46
CA GLY A 452 -6.40 23.69 -7.66
C GLY A 452 -7.80 23.10 -7.86
N ASP A 453 -8.20 22.09 -7.09
CA ASP A 453 -9.56 21.56 -7.13
C ASP A 453 -10.54 22.48 -6.39
N GLN A 454 -11.72 22.67 -6.97
CA GLN A 454 -12.83 23.44 -6.39
C GLN A 454 -14.08 22.58 -6.10
N SER A 455 -13.98 21.27 -6.26
CA SER A 455 -15.12 20.33 -6.14
C SER A 455 -15.68 20.21 -4.72
N HIS A 456 -14.92 20.60 -3.68
CA HIS A 456 -15.33 20.38 -2.29
C HIS A 456 -16.56 21.20 -1.90
N LEU A 457 -17.61 20.54 -1.41
CA LEU A 457 -18.92 21.16 -1.10
C LEU A 457 -18.83 22.34 -0.11
N GLN A 458 -17.85 22.32 0.80
CA GLN A 458 -17.67 23.34 1.84
C GLN A 458 -16.53 24.33 1.56
N LEU A 459 -16.02 24.39 0.31
CA LEU A 459 -14.86 25.20 -0.06
C LEU A 459 -14.98 26.68 0.34
N ARG A 460 -16.17 27.27 0.21
CA ARG A 460 -16.43 28.67 0.62
C ARG A 460 -16.20 28.89 2.12
N GLY A 461 -16.63 27.94 2.95
CA GLY A 461 -16.42 27.99 4.40
C GLY A 461 -14.94 27.88 4.74
N ILE A 462 -14.24 26.91 4.12
CA ILE A 462 -12.80 26.69 4.29
C ILE A 462 -12.01 27.96 3.96
N TYR A 463 -12.26 28.60 2.82
CA TYR A 463 -11.58 29.84 2.46
C TYR A 463 -11.88 30.99 3.43
N SER A 464 -13.10 31.07 3.96
CA SER A 464 -13.45 32.08 4.97
C SER A 464 -12.61 31.89 6.23
N THR A 465 -12.57 30.66 6.76
CA THR A 465 -11.76 30.29 7.94
C THR A 465 -10.28 30.56 7.70
N LEU A 466 -9.74 30.18 6.53
CA LEU A 466 -8.34 30.43 6.20
C LEU A 466 -7.99 31.92 6.16
N ASN A 467 -8.87 32.75 5.59
CA ASN A 467 -8.68 34.19 5.58
C ASN A 467 -8.67 34.78 6.99
N GLU A 468 -9.51 34.28 7.89
CA GLU A 468 -9.50 34.69 9.30
C GLU A 468 -8.21 34.28 10.01
N VAL A 469 -7.76 33.04 9.82
CA VAL A 469 -6.51 32.52 10.40
C VAL A 469 -5.30 33.32 9.89
N ILE A 470 -5.19 33.56 8.58
CA ILE A 470 -4.10 34.36 8.01
C ILE A 470 -4.11 35.79 8.55
N LYS A 471 -5.29 36.42 8.71
CA LYS A 471 -5.38 37.74 9.33
C LYS A 471 -4.85 37.73 10.77
N HIS A 472 -5.17 36.70 11.55
CA HIS A 472 -4.64 36.55 12.90
C HIS A 472 -3.13 36.30 12.91
N LEU A 473 -2.62 35.43 12.03
CA LEU A 473 -1.19 35.14 11.91
C LEU A 473 -0.38 36.37 11.44
N LYS A 474 -0.89 37.15 10.48
CA LYS A 474 -0.30 38.44 10.06
C LYS A 474 -0.19 39.40 11.25
N LYS A 475 -1.22 39.47 12.10
CA LYS A 475 -1.30 40.41 13.24
C LYS A 475 -0.48 39.99 14.47
N LEU A 476 -0.46 38.70 14.79
CA LEU A 476 0.11 38.18 16.04
C LEU A 476 1.50 37.54 15.88
N ALA A 477 1.78 36.92 14.73
CA ALA A 477 3.01 36.17 14.47
C ALA A 477 3.91 36.81 13.40
N GLY A 478 3.50 37.94 12.81
CA GLY A 478 4.24 38.56 11.71
C GLY A 478 4.36 37.68 10.47
N TYR A 479 3.45 36.71 10.28
CA TYR A 479 3.47 35.82 9.13
C TYR A 479 3.24 36.59 7.83
N VAL A 480 4.15 36.42 6.86
CA VAL A 480 4.03 36.97 5.51
C VAL A 480 4.03 35.80 4.52
N PRO A 481 3.00 35.66 3.67
CA PRO A 481 2.97 34.62 2.65
C PRO A 481 4.22 34.68 1.76
N ASP A 482 4.92 33.56 1.63
CA ASP A 482 6.08 33.48 0.76
C ASP A 482 5.63 33.27 -0.69
N THR A 483 5.69 34.33 -1.50
CA THR A 483 5.30 34.33 -2.92
C THR A 483 6.46 34.04 -3.87
N SER A 484 7.66 33.74 -3.33
CA SER A 484 8.88 33.57 -4.13
C SER A 484 8.85 32.39 -5.11
N GLU A 485 8.03 31.37 -4.86
CA GLU A 485 7.88 30.19 -5.73
C GLU A 485 6.73 30.31 -6.76
N VAL A 486 5.91 31.37 -6.68
CA VAL A 486 4.81 31.62 -7.63
C VAL A 486 5.36 32.27 -8.90
N SER A 487 4.81 31.92 -10.07
CA SER A 487 5.28 32.45 -11.36
C SER A 487 5.41 33.98 -11.35
N LEU A 488 6.51 34.50 -11.92
CA LEU A 488 6.84 35.93 -11.97
C LEU A 488 5.84 36.76 -12.79
N ASP A 489 4.95 36.13 -13.55
CA ASP A 489 3.98 36.78 -14.45
C ASP A 489 2.63 37.11 -13.78
N ILE A 490 2.40 36.67 -12.54
CA ILE A 490 1.12 36.88 -11.82
C ILE A 490 1.21 38.16 -10.96
N ARG A 491 0.12 38.94 -10.83
CA ARG A 491 0.06 40.12 -9.95
C ARG A 491 0.18 39.71 -8.47
N GLU A 492 0.80 40.53 -7.60
CA GLU A 492 1.02 40.16 -6.18
C GLU A 492 -0.24 39.71 -5.43
N GLU A 493 -1.40 40.35 -5.67
CA GLU A 493 -2.68 39.96 -5.07
C GLU A 493 -3.20 38.60 -5.54
N GLU A 494 -2.90 38.20 -6.77
CA GLU A 494 -3.24 36.88 -7.33
C GLU A 494 -2.23 35.82 -6.88
N ARG A 495 -0.97 36.21 -6.62
CA ARG A 495 0.03 35.33 -6.01
C ARG A 495 -0.39 34.93 -4.60
N GLU A 496 -0.80 35.88 -3.76
CA GLU A 496 -1.28 35.56 -2.40
C GLU A 496 -2.49 34.59 -2.42
N LYS A 497 -3.42 34.75 -3.38
CA LYS A 497 -4.55 33.84 -3.56
C LYS A 497 -4.15 32.44 -4.03
N SER A 498 -3.12 32.33 -4.87
CA SER A 498 -2.58 31.03 -5.30
C SER A 498 -2.01 30.24 -4.13
N VAL A 499 -1.26 30.89 -3.22
CA VAL A 499 -0.65 30.24 -2.06
C VAL A 499 -1.70 29.88 -0.99
N LEU A 500 -2.87 30.52 -1.02
CA LEU A 500 -4.05 30.15 -0.21
C LEU A 500 -4.71 28.84 -0.67
N GLY A 501 -4.58 28.49 -1.95
CA GLY A 501 -5.16 27.29 -2.56
C GLY A 501 -4.33 26.02 -2.42
N HIS A 502 -3.24 26.03 -1.64
CA HIS A 502 -2.45 24.83 -1.37
C HIS A 502 -3.28 23.80 -0.61
N SER A 503 -3.18 22.53 -1.01
CA SER A 503 -3.94 21.43 -0.43
C SER A 503 -3.77 21.34 1.09
N GLU A 504 -2.57 21.61 1.62
CA GLU A 504 -2.31 21.56 3.06
C GLU A 504 -3.10 22.64 3.80
N LYS A 505 -3.17 23.85 3.25
CA LYS A 505 -3.95 24.94 3.86
C LYS A 505 -5.44 24.64 3.79
N LEU A 506 -5.93 24.13 2.67
CA LEU A 506 -7.33 23.72 2.55
C LEU A 506 -7.70 22.67 3.61
N ALA A 507 -6.84 21.66 3.80
CA ALA A 507 -7.02 20.66 4.83
C ALA A 507 -6.97 21.26 6.25
N VAL A 508 -6.04 22.17 6.55
CA VAL A 508 -6.01 22.89 7.85
C VAL A 508 -7.27 23.71 8.06
N GLY A 509 -7.70 24.47 7.06
CA GLY A 509 -8.91 25.28 7.14
C GLY A 509 -10.16 24.45 7.38
N PHE A 510 -10.27 23.32 6.69
CA PHE A 510 -11.34 22.34 6.91
C PHE A 510 -11.30 21.75 8.32
N GLY A 511 -10.10 21.36 8.79
CA GLY A 511 -9.92 20.83 10.13
C GLY A 511 -10.31 21.84 11.20
N LEU A 512 -9.86 23.10 11.08
CA LEU A 512 -10.19 24.17 12.04
C LEU A 512 -11.68 24.54 12.03
N MET A 513 -12.34 24.44 10.88
CA MET A 513 -13.78 24.69 10.76
C MET A 513 -14.61 23.56 11.37
N SER A 514 -14.14 22.32 11.27
CA SER A 514 -14.90 21.12 11.63
C SER A 514 -14.58 20.56 13.01
N SER A 515 -13.46 20.98 13.63
CA SER A 515 -13.01 20.50 14.94
C SER A 515 -13.38 21.46 16.07
N SER A 516 -13.48 20.90 17.29
CA SER A 516 -13.62 21.68 18.51
C SER A 516 -12.25 22.15 19.03
N PRO A 517 -12.18 23.26 19.77
CA PRO A 517 -10.94 23.70 20.40
C PRO A 517 -10.34 22.60 21.29
N GLY A 518 -9.05 22.30 21.10
CA GLY A 518 -8.28 21.29 21.82
C GLY A 518 -8.04 19.97 21.06
N VAL A 519 -8.66 19.76 19.90
CA VAL A 519 -8.50 18.53 19.11
C VAL A 519 -7.28 18.62 18.19
N THR A 520 -6.41 17.60 18.22
CA THR A 520 -5.29 17.48 17.29
C THR A 520 -5.78 17.14 15.88
N ILE A 521 -5.57 18.07 14.95
CA ILE A 521 -5.81 17.90 13.53
C ILE A 521 -4.63 17.13 12.93
N ARG A 522 -4.94 16.02 12.25
CA ARG A 522 -3.97 15.19 11.54
C ARG A 522 -4.15 15.34 10.05
N ILE A 523 -3.08 15.75 9.36
CA ILE A 523 -3.09 15.95 7.91
C ILE A 523 -1.97 15.14 7.30
N VAL A 524 -2.36 14.38 6.29
CA VAL A 524 -1.55 13.42 5.57
C VAL A 524 -1.38 13.92 4.15
N LYS A 525 -0.15 14.07 3.67
CA LYS A 525 0.16 14.66 2.34
C LYS A 525 1.00 13.74 1.45
N ASN A 526 0.80 13.84 0.14
CA ASN A 526 1.58 13.08 -0.86
C ASN A 526 2.90 13.76 -1.30
N LEU A 527 3.02 15.08 -1.08
CA LEU A 527 4.20 15.88 -1.46
C LEU A 527 4.82 16.56 -0.23
N ARG A 528 6.10 16.90 -0.34
CA ARG A 528 6.79 17.70 0.67
C ARG A 528 6.15 19.08 0.80
N MET A 529 5.88 19.50 2.02
CA MET A 529 5.33 20.83 2.30
C MET A 529 6.28 21.91 1.81
N CYS A 530 5.75 22.89 1.09
CA CYS A 530 6.49 24.09 0.76
C CYS A 530 6.78 24.92 2.02
N ILE A 531 7.77 25.80 1.94
CA ILE A 531 8.23 26.64 3.07
C ILE A 531 7.08 27.49 3.62
N ASP A 532 6.21 27.98 2.74
CA ASP A 532 5.06 28.78 3.14
C ASP A 532 4.03 27.97 3.95
N CYS A 533 3.61 26.80 3.45
CA CYS A 533 2.72 25.90 4.18
C CYS A 533 3.33 25.49 5.53
N HIS A 534 4.65 25.28 5.58
CA HIS A 534 5.35 24.96 6.82
C HIS A 534 5.31 26.12 7.82
N ARG A 535 5.59 27.36 7.39
CA ARG A 535 5.48 28.54 8.26
C ARG A 535 4.05 28.83 8.69
N PHE A 536 3.09 28.55 7.82
CA PHE A 536 1.66 28.68 8.13
C PHE A 536 1.23 27.68 9.20
N ALA A 537 1.64 26.41 9.06
CA ALA A 537 1.30 25.36 10.02
C ALA A 537 2.09 25.46 11.33
N ASN A 538 3.32 25.99 11.30
CA ASN A 538 4.18 26.13 12.46
C ASN A 538 4.76 27.57 12.54
N PRO A 539 3.93 28.55 12.93
CA PRO A 539 4.37 29.93 13.09
C PRO A 539 5.32 30.05 14.29
N CYS A 540 6.50 30.65 14.10
CA CYS A 540 7.50 30.79 15.16
C CYS A 540 6.92 31.50 16.41
N GLY A 541 7.03 30.85 17.57
CA GLY A 541 6.64 31.37 18.88
C GLY A 541 5.68 30.43 19.60
N ASP A 542 5.79 30.34 20.93
CA ASP A 542 4.84 29.65 21.80
C ASP A 542 3.47 30.33 21.73
N MET A 543 2.75 30.12 20.63
CA MET A 543 1.34 30.46 20.49
C MET A 543 0.51 29.19 20.69
N PRO A 544 -0.27 29.08 21.77
CA PRO A 544 -1.00 27.86 22.14
C PRO A 544 -2.07 27.41 21.13
N PHE A 545 -2.39 28.22 20.11
CA PHE A 545 -3.50 27.97 19.20
C PHE A 545 -3.20 27.06 17.99
N LEU A 546 -1.93 26.86 17.59
CA LEU A 546 -1.55 25.97 16.47
C LEU A 546 -0.63 24.82 16.91
N ASN A 547 0.30 25.08 17.84
CA ASN A 547 1.22 24.05 18.37
C ASN A 547 0.52 22.94 19.17
N HIS A 548 -0.68 23.18 19.70
CA HIS A 548 -1.48 22.18 20.40
C HIS A 548 -2.45 21.43 19.46
N PHE A 549 -2.50 21.80 18.18
CA PHE A 549 -3.59 21.45 17.27
C PHE A 549 -3.16 20.73 16.00
N MET A 550 -1.87 20.56 15.73
CA MET A 550 -1.41 19.97 14.47
C MET A 550 -0.42 18.83 14.68
N GLY A 551 -0.90 17.60 14.51
CA GLY A 551 -0.06 16.42 14.27
C GLY A 551 0.11 16.24 12.77
N LEU A 552 1.14 16.85 12.18
CA LEU A 552 1.42 16.67 10.75
C LEU A 552 2.08 15.31 10.53
N ILE A 553 1.34 14.36 9.99
CA ILE A 553 1.83 13.02 9.67
C ILE A 553 2.03 12.98 8.16
N PRO A 554 3.25 12.86 7.62
CA PRO A 554 3.43 12.65 6.18
C PRO A 554 2.67 11.40 5.72
N ILE A 555 2.04 11.39 4.52
CA ILE A 555 1.64 10.09 3.94
C ILE A 555 2.99 9.44 3.65
N MET A 556 3.30 8.32 4.28
CA MET A 556 4.43 7.45 3.92
C MET A 556 4.21 6.77 2.56
N GLY A 557 3.59 7.49 1.63
CA GLY A 557 3.28 7.14 0.26
C GLY A 557 3.96 8.19 -0.61
N MET A 558 5.18 7.82 -1.01
CA MET A 558 5.92 8.30 -2.17
C MET A 558 6.96 9.42 -2.06
N HIS A 559 6.99 10.38 -1.12
CA HIS A 559 8.02 11.45 -1.26
C HIS A 559 8.81 11.97 -0.05
N ASP A 560 8.56 11.54 1.19
CA ASP A 560 9.40 12.00 2.34
C ASP A 560 9.86 10.90 3.33
N ALA A 561 9.64 9.61 3.02
CA ALA A 561 10.55 8.58 3.55
C ALA A 561 11.94 8.82 2.92
N PRO A 562 13.07 8.45 3.57
CA PRO A 562 14.32 8.30 2.84
C PRO A 562 13.99 7.49 1.59
N HIS A 563 14.22 8.08 0.41
CA HIS A 563 13.65 7.71 -0.90
C HIS A 563 13.64 6.19 -1.18
N CYS A 564 14.55 5.50 -0.52
CA CYS A 564 14.85 4.08 -0.40
C CYS A 564 13.66 3.16 -0.08
N MET A 565 12.75 3.50 0.84
CA MET A 565 11.81 2.51 1.41
C MET A 565 10.58 2.16 0.55
N ALA A 566 10.40 2.76 -0.64
CA ALA A 566 9.17 2.60 -1.44
C ALA A 566 9.05 1.27 -2.22
N ASN A 567 10.10 0.44 -2.31
CA ASN A 567 10.16 -0.67 -3.28
C ASN A 567 10.22 -2.10 -2.69
N SER A 568 9.84 -2.33 -1.43
CA SER A 568 9.73 -3.71 -0.90
C SER A 568 8.36 -4.36 -1.10
N GLU A 569 7.39 -3.64 -1.65
CA GLU A 569 6.12 -4.20 -2.14
C GLU A 569 6.19 -4.20 -3.67
N GLY A 570 6.01 -5.37 -4.30
CA GLY A 570 6.12 -5.51 -5.75
C GLY A 570 5.07 -4.66 -6.47
N ILE A 571 5.48 -3.49 -6.95
CA ILE A 571 4.62 -2.51 -7.61
C ILE A 571 5.07 -2.40 -9.07
N VAL A 572 4.32 -3.06 -9.95
CA VAL A 572 4.26 -2.76 -11.38
C VAL A 572 3.02 -1.90 -11.54
N HIS A 573 3.18 -0.64 -11.96
CA HIS A 573 2.06 0.22 -12.31
C HIS A 573 1.38 -0.29 -13.59
N PRO A 574 0.06 -0.51 -13.61
CA PRO A 574 -0.72 -0.45 -14.84
C PRO A 574 -1.05 1.03 -15.12
N GLU A 575 -0.74 1.47 -16.32
CA GLU A 575 -1.19 2.75 -16.87
C GLU A 575 -2.73 2.72 -17.00
N THR A 576 -3.44 3.54 -16.22
CA THR A 576 -4.86 3.81 -16.46
C THR A 576 -5.01 5.08 -17.27
N GLU A 577 -5.04 4.92 -18.60
CA GLU A 577 -5.72 5.85 -19.49
C GLU A 577 -7.23 5.75 -19.24
N SER A 578 -7.85 6.81 -18.70
CA SER A 578 -9.16 7.29 -19.18
C SER A 578 -9.65 8.52 -18.39
N GLY A 579 -10.14 9.52 -19.14
CA GLY A 579 -11.27 10.32 -18.65
C GLY A 579 -11.03 11.77 -18.23
N ALA A 580 -10.37 12.61 -19.02
CA ALA A 580 -10.59 14.06 -18.95
C ALA A 580 -10.38 14.73 -20.33
N GLN A 581 -11.35 14.58 -21.21
CA GLN A 581 -11.48 15.41 -22.42
C GLN A 581 -12.36 16.64 -22.10
N LYS A 582 -11.83 17.82 -22.47
CA LYS A 582 -12.50 19.12 -22.68
C LYS A 582 -13.00 19.88 -21.44
N VAL A 583 -12.24 20.91 -21.06
CA VAL A 583 -12.67 22.32 -21.23
C VAL A 583 -11.45 23.14 -21.64
N SER A 584 -11.53 23.74 -22.81
CA SER A 584 -10.58 24.68 -23.38
C SER A 584 -11.00 26.12 -23.11
N GLU A 585 -9.98 26.99 -23.09
CA GLU A 585 -10.01 28.43 -23.36
C GLU A 585 -10.34 29.44 -22.24
N GLU A 586 -9.58 30.54 -22.32
CA GLU A 586 -9.65 31.83 -21.61
C GLU A 586 -8.94 31.84 -20.22
N VAL A 587 -7.89 32.62 -19.96
CA VAL A 587 -7.57 34.00 -20.38
C VAL A 587 -6.04 34.19 -20.45
N LEU A 588 -5.63 34.99 -21.44
CA LEU A 588 -4.32 35.59 -21.76
C LEU A 588 -3.40 35.93 -20.59
#